data_AF-A0AA40P6P1-F1
#
_entry.id   AF-A0AA40P6P1-F1
#
_cell.length_a   1.000
_cell.length_b   1.000
_cell.length_c   1.000
_cell.angle_alpha   90.00
_cell.angle_beta   90.00
_cell.angle_gamma   90.00
#
_symmetry.space_group_name_H-M   'P 1'
#
loop_
_entity.id
_entity.type
_entity.pdbx_description
1 polymer ?
#
loop_
_entity_poly.entity_id
_entity_poly.type
_entity_poly.pdbx_seq_one_letter_code
_entity_poly.pdbx_strand_id
1 'polypeptide(L)' 'MATATPDSKIVHALGLIDTAEHPTEVRFATAYATGYIEALYDAKLITAPAVQCYRDDAQARRARRLTELGVGDQG' A
#
# COMPACT_ATOMS: atom_id res chain seq x y z
N MET A 1 -1.39 -25.76 5.66
CA MET A 1 -1.22 -24.29 5.78
C MET A 1 -1.31 -23.71 4.39
N ALA A 2 -2.31 -22.89 4.07
CA ALA A 2 -2.36 -22.19 2.80
C ALA A 2 -1.22 -21.16 2.78
N THR A 3 -0.22 -21.36 1.92
CA THR A 3 0.81 -20.35 1.69
C THR A 3 0.13 -19.15 1.05
N ALA A 4 -0.06 -18.08 1.84
CA ALA A 4 -0.56 -16.81 1.36
C ALA A 4 0.28 -16.37 0.14
N THR A 5 -0.36 -16.25 -1.01
CA THR A 5 0.28 -15.80 -2.25
C THR A 5 0.80 -14.37 -2.08
N PRO A 6 1.84 -13.95 -2.83
CA PRO A 6 2.30 -12.56 -2.81
C PRO A 6 1.15 -11.54 -2.93
N ASP A 7 0.18 -11.79 -3.81
CA ASP A 7 -1.05 -11.01 -3.94
C ASP A 7 -1.83 -10.82 -2.65
N SER A 8 -2.10 -11.91 -1.91
CA SER A 8 -2.88 -11.82 -0.66
C SER A 8 -2.19 -10.97 0.42
N LYS A 9 -0.85 -10.99 0.45
CA LYS A 9 -0.06 -10.18 1.37
C LYS A 9 0.02 -8.72 0.92
N ILE A 10 0.09 -8.46 -0.39
CA ILE A 10 0.01 -7.11 -0.95
C ILE A 10 -1.36 -6.49 -0.63
N VAL A 11 -2.45 -7.23 -0.84
CA VAL A 11 -3.81 -6.79 -0.50
C VAL A 11 -3.92 -6.46 0.99
N HIS A 12 -3.34 -7.28 1.86
CA HIS A 12 -3.32 -6.98 3.29
C HIS A 12 -2.53 -5.70 3.60
N ALA A 13 -1.34 -5.53 3.04
CA ALA A 13 -0.51 -4.34 3.23
C ALA A 13 -1.22 -3.06 2.75
N LEU A 14 -1.91 -3.12 1.60
CA LEU A 14 -2.74 -2.03 1.09
C LEU A 14 -3.94 -1.76 2.01
N GLY A 15 -4.56 -2.80 2.56
CA GLY A 15 -5.67 -2.68 3.51
C GLY A 15 -5.32 -1.93 4.80
N LEU A 16 -4.05 -1.98 5.24
CA LEU A 16 -3.60 -1.21 6.40
C LEU A 16 -3.73 0.31 6.20
N ILE A 17 -3.66 0.77 4.95
CA ILE A 17 -3.87 2.19 4.61
C ILE A 17 -5.32 2.58 4.88
N ASP A 18 -6.26 1.71 4.51
CA ASP A 18 -7.70 1.98 4.64
C ASP A 18 -8.17 1.96 6.09
N THR A 19 -7.53 1.16 6.94
CA THR A 19 -7.90 1.03 8.35
C THR A 19 -7.18 2.01 9.27
N ALA A 20 -6.16 2.73 8.79
CA ALA A 20 -5.41 3.68 9.60
C ALA A 20 -6.30 4.82 10.11
N GLU A 21 -6.20 5.14 11.40
CA GLU A 21 -7.08 6.11 12.07
C GLU A 21 -6.44 7.50 12.17
N HIS A 22 -5.12 7.57 12.01
CA HIS A 22 -4.36 8.82 12.08
C HIS A 22 -3.56 9.11 10.80
N PRO A 23 -3.40 10.39 10.41
CA PRO A 23 -2.63 10.74 9.21
C PRO A 23 -1.20 10.21 9.20
N THR A 24 -0.55 10.14 10.37
CA THR A 24 0.79 9.56 10.51
C THR A 24 0.78 8.05 10.23
N GLU A 25 -0.25 7.34 10.68
CA GLU A 25 -0.42 5.91 10.42
C GLU A 25 -0.70 5.64 8.94
N VAL A 26 -1.49 6.49 8.27
CA VAL A 26 -1.70 6.39 6.81
C VAL A 26 -0.37 6.48 6.07
N ARG A 27 0.48 7.44 6.44
CA ARG A 27 1.82 7.61 5.85
C ARG A 27 2.71 6.41 6.13
N PHE A 28 2.70 5.90 7.36
CA PHE A 28 3.46 4.71 7.74
C PHE A 28 2.99 3.46 6.96
N ALA A 29 1.68 3.21 6.91
CA ALA A 29 1.09 2.09 6.19
C ALA A 29 1.39 2.17 4.69
N THR A 30 1.37 3.37 4.10
CA THR A 30 1.71 3.56 2.68
C THR A 30 3.19 3.28 2.41
N ALA A 31 4.10 3.75 3.28
CA ALA A 31 5.53 3.46 3.18
C ALA A 31 5.80 1.96 3.32
N TYR A 32 5.14 1.31 4.28
CA TYR A 32 5.21 -0.14 4.47
C TYR A 32 4.72 -0.89 3.21
N ALA A 33 3.55 -0.57 2.68
CA ALA A 33 2.99 -1.23 1.51
C ALA A 33 3.90 -1.06 0.29
N THR A 34 4.40 0.16 0.05
CA THR A 34 5.31 0.45 -1.07
C THR A 34 6.62 -0.31 -0.97
N GLY A 35 7.27 -0.28 0.21
CA GLY A 35 8.52 -1.04 0.44
C GLY A 35 8.31 -2.55 0.35
N TYR A 36 7.14 -3.05 0.76
CA TYR A 36 6.81 -4.46 0.63
C TYR A 36 6.66 -4.89 -0.85
N ILE A 37 5.99 -4.07 -1.67
CA ILE A 37 5.86 -4.28 -3.12
C ILE A 37 7.26 -4.30 -3.78
N GLU A 38 8.12 -3.35 -3.42
CA GLU A 38 9.51 -3.29 -3.92
C GLU A 38 10.30 -4.55 -3.57
N ALA A 39 10.24 -4.98 -2.30
CA ALA A 39 10.93 -6.20 -1.86
C ALA A 39 10.45 -7.46 -2.61
N LEU A 40 9.16 -7.55 -2.93
CA LEU A 40 8.61 -8.65 -3.73
C LEU A 40 9.07 -8.59 -5.19
N TYR A 41 9.20 -7.39 -5.75
CA TYR A 41 9.74 -7.20 -7.09
C TYR A 41 11.22 -7.59 -7.19
N ASP A 42 12.03 -7.15 -6.22
CA ASP A 42 13.45 -7.50 -6.14
C ASP A 42 13.66 -9.01 -5.98
N ALA A 43 12.77 -9.66 -5.23
CA ALA A 43 12.71 -11.12 -5.11
C ALA A 43 12.17 -11.84 -6.36
N LYS A 44 11.80 -11.10 -7.42
CA LYS A 44 11.19 -11.61 -8.67
C LYS A 44 9.88 -12.37 -8.45
N LEU A 45 9.16 -12.04 -7.39
CA LEU A 45 7.88 -12.67 -7.04
C LEU A 45 6.69 -11.99 -7.72
N ILE A 46 6.86 -10.76 -8.21
CA ILE A 46 5.89 -10.00 -8.99
C ILE A 46 6.58 -9.30 -10.17
N THR A 47 5.81 -8.90 -11.18
CA THR A 47 6.33 -8.27 -12.40
C THR A 47 6.31 -6.75 -12.32
N ALA A 48 7.14 -6.07 -13.13
CA ALA A 48 7.20 -4.60 -13.15
C ALA A 48 5.84 -3.92 -13.45
N PRO A 49 4.99 -4.43 -14.38
CA PRO A 49 3.65 -3.86 -14.56
C PRO A 49 2.76 -3.99 -13.32
N ALA A 50 2.87 -5.11 -12.58
CA ALA A 50 2.13 -5.31 -11.33
C ALA A 50 2.59 -4.33 -10.25
N VAL A 51 3.90 -4.08 -10.14
CA VAL A 51 4.46 -3.07 -9.21
C VAL A 51 3.84 -1.71 -9.41
N GLN A 52 3.74 -1.24 -10.68
CA GLN A 52 3.16 0.05 -10.97
C GLN A 52 1.68 0.10 -10.56
N CYS A 53 0.91 -0.94 -10.89
CA CYS A 53 -0.50 -1.04 -10.50
C CYS A 53 -0.70 -0.96 -8.98
N TYR A 54 0.10 -1.69 -8.19
CA TYR A 54 -0.03 -1.65 -6.73
C TYR A 54 0.46 -0.33 -6.11
N ARG A 55 1.47 0.32 -6.69
CA ARG A 55 1.91 1.64 -6.25
C ARG A 55 0.83 2.69 -6.49
N ASP A 56 0.20 2.67 -7.65
CA ASP A 56 -0.90 3.58 -7.98
C ASP A 56 -2.09 3.35 -7.03
N ASP A 57 -2.43 2.09 -6.72
CA ASP A 57 -3.47 1.76 -5.73
C ASP A 57 -3.11 2.26 -4.33
N ALA A 58 -1.86 2.05 -3.87
CA ALA A 58 -1.39 2.57 -2.59
C ALA A 58 -1.53 4.10 -2.49
N GLN A 59 -1.19 4.83 -3.57
CA GLN A 59 -1.32 6.29 -3.60
C GLN A 59 -2.79 6.73 -3.62
N ALA A 60 -3.65 6.07 -4.38
CA ALA A 60 -5.08 6.37 -4.41
C ALA A 60 -5.72 6.16 -3.03
N ARG A 61 -5.41 5.04 -2.36
CA ARG A 61 -5.87 4.76 -0.98
C ARG A 61 -5.36 5.79 0.01
N ARG A 62 -4.07 6.14 -0.05
CA ARG A 62 -3.47 7.20 0.77
C ARG A 62 -4.22 8.52 0.61
N ALA A 63 -4.38 8.98 -0.63
CA ALA A 63 -5.02 10.27 -0.93
C ALA A 63 -6.46 10.30 -0.42
N ARG A 64 -7.24 9.23 -0.69
CA ARG A 64 -8.59 9.06 -0.16
C ARG A 64 -8.59 9.12 1.36
N ARG A 65 -7.76 8.32 2.03
CA ARG A 65 -7.79 8.21 3.49
C ARG A 65 -7.35 9.49 4.18
N LEU A 66 -6.31 10.17 3.68
CA LEU A 66 -5.90 11.48 4.22
C LEU A 66 -7.02 12.52 4.09
N THR A 67 -7.73 12.51 2.95
CA THR A 67 -8.90 13.38 2.74
C THR A 67 -10.01 13.08 3.74
N GLU A 68 -10.33 11.80 3.97
CA GLU A 68 -11.32 11.37 4.99
C GLU A 68 -10.94 11.82 6.41
N LEU A 69 -9.64 11.86 6.72
CA LEU A 69 -9.11 12.32 8.00
C LEU A 69 -8.98 13.86 8.07
N GLY A 70 -9.48 14.59 7.08
CA GLY A 70 -9.43 16.05 7.04
C GLY A 70 -8.05 16.64 6.73
N VAL A 71 -7.11 15.82 6.28
CA VAL A 71 -5.79 16.25 5.80
C VAL A 71 -5.87 16.35 4.27
N GLY A 72 -6.22 17.54 3.79
CA GLY A 72 -6.13 17.86 2.36
C GLY A 72 -4.69 17.68 1.87
N ASP A 73 -4.55 17.20 0.63
CA ASP A 73 -3.27 16.99 -0.06
C ASP A 73 -2.44 18.29 -0.03
N GLN A 74 -1.51 18.37 0.93
CA GLN A 74 -0.41 19.32 0.87
C GLN A 74 0.64 18.60 0.02
N GLY A 75 0.61 18.93 -1.28
CA GLY A 75 1.31 18.25 -2.36
C GLY A 75 2.81 18.05 -2.20
#